data_AF-A0A928DGZ5-F1
#
_entry.id   AF-A0A928DGZ5-F1
#
_cell.length_a   1.000
_cell.length_b   1.000
_cell.length_c   1.000
_cell.angle_alpha   90.00
_cell.angle_beta   90.00
_cell.angle_gamma   90.00
#
_symmetry.space_group_name_H-M   'P 1'
#
loop_
_entity.id
_entity.type
_entity.pdbx_description
1 polymer ?
#
loop_
_entity_poly.entity_id
_entity_poly.type
_entity_poly.pdbx_seq_one_letter_code
_entity_poly.pdbx_strand_id
1 'polypeptide(L)'
;MKKLFILSTLSTMLAVGSFGAETGTVINKNGSKGWTKADTWLDGDIPTYNDSSIDEFVITFSREEGSTSTEAYLDIAKGSINSGILNYGNGVSYILTPVLADGIETVTINGGSTSNNSKCQVKIDSLTSGKLIFTGNKDKFYLNGNSMATDVTVEFQAKMNNSGWNCSGFKGHLIINESQSTASDSNKIGRLSGTGSISILKGHLTTTKASSSGSGSSVNLQGSSMLKINAGSSFTTSSGLKVMNGDIAGAINVDGWQTGFSKNVDNIQFTMGSKIIFRDTATLNVAAGDTTKSRTYINDGAVVVSEAGAGALKFNQALQLDSGATLIMNTSNAIVNDESGNTKLLVSNYQTSSFDGVANANLKFGYDIDDNKLETPVDTNGDAIVNDIANLDMYDASTLNLWLNGTTLNIGAVSQTGSDSSSIFTLMLQDDVERGSLFVQDFNGLTTLEDVETYISNVSGEDFFVEFANGISADGGYYIYNVAVPEPAEWAMIFGAIALSFVAYRRRK
;
A
#
# COMPACT_ATOMS: atom_id res chain seq x y z
N MET A 1 -26.06 9.73 28.62
CA MET A 1 -26.59 9.39 27.28
C MET A 1 -28.06 9.03 27.40
N LYS A 2 -28.97 9.93 27.01
CA LYS A 2 -30.38 9.57 26.83
C LYS A 2 -30.51 8.85 25.48
N LYS A 3 -30.68 7.52 25.50
CA LYS A 3 -31.10 6.76 24.32
C LYS A 3 -32.62 6.72 24.34
N LEU A 4 -33.26 7.38 23.38
CA LEU A 4 -34.72 7.30 23.22
C LEU A 4 -35.06 5.99 22.51
N PHE A 5 -35.71 5.07 23.22
CA PHE A 5 -36.28 3.84 22.66
C PHE A 5 -37.76 4.07 22.36
N ILE A 6 -38.16 3.97 21.09
CA ILE A 6 -39.57 3.96 20.69
C ILE A 6 -39.96 2.51 20.41
N LEU A 7 -40.76 1.93 21.31
CA LEU A 7 -41.48 0.67 21.10
C LEU A 7 -42.84 1.03 20.50
N SER A 8 -43.16 0.56 19.30
CA SER A 8 -44.57 0.42 18.89
C SER A 8 -44.87 -1.03 18.56
N THR A 9 -45.91 -1.54 19.20
CA THR A 9 -46.51 -2.83 18.89
C THR A 9 -47.55 -2.62 17.79
N LEU A 10 -47.60 -3.58 16.86
CA LEU A 10 -48.61 -3.77 15.81
C LEU A 10 -48.45 -2.98 14.49
N SER A 11 -48.10 -3.76 13.45
CA SER A 11 -48.27 -3.53 12.00
C SER A 11 -47.11 -2.82 11.28
N THR A 12 -46.16 -3.65 10.81
CA THR A 12 -45.41 -3.58 9.55
C THR A 12 -45.44 -2.27 8.75
N MET A 13 -44.24 -1.78 8.42
CA MET A 13 -43.86 -0.84 7.34
C MET A 13 -43.48 0.59 7.75
N LEU A 14 -42.31 0.78 8.40
CA LEU A 14 -41.16 1.58 7.90
C LEU A 14 -40.09 1.75 8.99
N ALA A 15 -38.83 1.79 8.56
CA ALA A 15 -37.67 1.78 9.43
C ALA A 15 -37.44 3.16 10.08
N VAL A 16 -37.72 3.25 11.38
CA VAL A 16 -37.54 4.45 12.20
C VAL A 16 -36.05 4.74 12.40
N GLY A 17 -35.63 5.95 12.04
CA GLY A 17 -34.36 6.57 12.43
C GLY A 17 -34.40 6.97 13.90
N SER A 18 -33.72 6.30 14.83
CA SER A 18 -33.54 6.90 16.18
C SER A 18 -32.44 7.96 16.09
N PHE A 19 -32.81 9.24 16.22
CA PHE A 19 -31.84 10.33 16.28
C PHE A 19 -31.33 10.48 17.72
N GLY A 20 -30.03 10.30 17.92
CA GLY A 20 -29.35 10.65 19.17
C GLY A 20 -28.86 12.08 19.22
N ALA A 21 -29.23 12.91 18.24
CA ALA A 21 -28.95 14.34 18.23
C ALA A 21 -30.20 15.09 18.71
N GLU A 22 -30.06 15.93 19.74
CA GLU A 22 -31.18 16.61 20.38
C GLU A 22 -31.90 17.61 19.43
N THR A 23 -31.34 17.95 18.26
CA THR A 23 -32.08 18.56 17.13
C THR A 23 -31.56 18.07 15.76
N GLY A 24 -32.32 17.21 15.07
CA GLY A 24 -32.10 16.88 13.66
C GLY A 24 -33.13 17.56 12.76
N THR A 25 -32.73 18.00 11.56
CA THR A 25 -33.67 18.39 10.51
C THR A 25 -33.54 17.43 9.33
N VAL A 26 -34.67 16.92 8.86
CA VAL A 26 -34.75 16.06 7.67
C VAL A 26 -35.58 16.80 6.64
N ILE A 27 -35.06 17.04 5.45
CA ILE A 27 -35.77 17.79 4.41
C ILE A 27 -35.69 16.97 3.12
N ASN A 28 -36.82 16.76 2.45
CA ASN A 28 -36.81 16.21 1.09
C ASN A 28 -36.12 17.24 0.17
N LYS A 29 -35.19 16.81 -0.68
CA LYS A 29 -34.40 17.70 -1.55
C LYS A 29 -35.24 18.63 -2.42
N ASN A 30 -36.46 18.25 -2.78
CA ASN A 30 -37.40 19.11 -3.52
C ASN A 30 -38.09 20.18 -2.66
N GLY A 31 -37.78 20.27 -1.36
CA GLY A 31 -38.36 21.21 -0.39
C GLY A 31 -39.82 20.95 -0.03
N SER A 32 -40.44 19.91 -0.58
CA SER A 32 -41.88 19.67 -0.44
C SER A 32 -42.31 19.27 0.98
N LYS A 33 -41.38 18.72 1.77
CA LYS A 33 -41.60 18.29 3.16
C LYS A 33 -40.30 18.43 3.96
N GLY A 34 -40.40 18.95 5.17
CA GLY A 34 -39.30 19.06 6.12
C GLY A 34 -39.79 18.78 7.55
N TRP A 35 -38.96 18.09 8.32
CA TRP A 35 -39.19 17.76 9.71
C TRP A 35 -38.10 18.42 10.56
N THR A 36 -38.50 19.22 11.54
CA THR A 36 -37.60 19.92 12.44
C THR A 36 -37.92 19.49 13.88
N LYS A 37 -36.93 18.91 14.58
CA LYS A 37 -36.97 18.42 15.99
C LYS A 37 -37.42 16.97 16.16
N ALA A 38 -36.61 16.16 16.84
CA ALA A 38 -36.85 14.72 17.08
C ALA A 38 -37.78 14.46 18.28
N ASP A 39 -37.81 15.42 19.20
CA ASP A 39 -38.55 15.49 20.45
C ASP A 39 -40.05 15.76 20.28
N THR A 40 -40.51 16.04 19.05
CA THR A 40 -41.94 16.20 18.70
C THR A 40 -42.48 15.11 17.78
N TRP A 41 -41.74 14.02 17.54
CA TRP A 41 -42.21 12.93 16.67
C TRP A 41 -43.21 12.06 17.42
N LEU A 42 -44.51 12.27 17.18
CA LEU A 42 -45.54 11.33 17.61
C LEU A 42 -45.44 10.05 16.75
N ASP A 43 -45.83 8.90 17.30
CA ASP A 43 -45.77 7.56 16.68
C ASP A 43 -46.50 7.43 15.30
N GLY A 44 -47.15 8.50 14.82
CA GLY A 44 -47.81 8.59 13.50
C GLY A 44 -47.27 9.66 12.54
N ASP A 45 -46.26 10.47 12.93
CA ASP A 45 -45.74 11.57 12.10
C ASP A 45 -44.54 11.16 11.22
N ILE A 46 -44.07 9.92 11.36
CA ILE A 46 -43.02 9.33 10.53
C ILE A 46 -43.67 8.77 9.26
N PRO A 47 -43.22 9.15 8.04
CA PRO A 47 -43.93 8.78 6.81
C PRO A 47 -43.96 7.27 6.58
N THR A 48 -45.16 6.70 6.43
CA THR A 48 -45.35 5.46 5.68
C THR A 48 -45.35 5.78 4.18
N TYR A 49 -44.32 5.41 3.43
CA TYR A 49 -44.18 5.77 2.01
C TYR A 49 -44.11 4.54 1.10
N ASN A 50 -44.96 4.53 0.08
CA ASN A 50 -45.23 3.42 -0.82
C ASN A 50 -45.16 3.84 -2.29
N ASP A 51 -44.35 4.87 -2.62
CA ASP A 51 -44.20 5.32 -4.01
C ASP A 51 -42.91 4.82 -4.67
N SER A 52 -43.01 4.58 -5.97
CA SER A 52 -42.01 3.95 -6.84
C SER A 52 -40.91 4.92 -7.32
N SER A 53 -40.88 6.16 -6.82
CA SER A 53 -39.88 7.17 -7.13
C SER A 53 -38.67 7.15 -6.18
N ILE A 54 -37.48 7.49 -6.67
CA ILE A 54 -36.27 7.68 -5.85
C ILE A 54 -36.39 9.02 -5.12
N ASP A 55 -36.52 9.00 -3.78
CA ASP A 55 -36.54 10.21 -2.95
C ASP A 55 -35.16 10.46 -2.30
N GLU A 56 -34.61 11.66 -2.52
CA GLU A 56 -33.35 12.14 -1.94
C GLU A 56 -33.65 13.02 -0.71
N PHE A 57 -33.13 12.62 0.46
CA PHE A 57 -33.33 13.30 1.74
C PHE A 57 -32.02 13.94 2.21
N VAL A 58 -32.06 15.23 2.50
CA VAL A 58 -30.96 15.94 3.16
C VAL A 58 -31.20 15.85 4.67
N ILE A 59 -30.22 15.33 5.40
CA ILE A 59 -30.25 15.28 6.87
C ILE A 59 -29.20 16.24 7.38
N THR A 60 -29.64 17.30 8.06
CA THR A 60 -28.73 18.23 8.73
C THR A 60 -28.69 17.90 10.21
N PHE A 61 -27.49 17.62 10.71
CA PHE A 61 -27.21 17.43 12.12
C PHE A 61 -26.74 18.76 12.70
N SER A 62 -27.48 19.29 13.66
CA SER A 62 -27.14 20.53 14.37
C SER A 62 -26.95 20.28 15.85
N ARG A 63 -26.02 21.02 16.45
CA ARG A 63 -25.84 21.03 17.90
C ARG A 63 -26.92 21.91 18.52
N GLU A 64 -27.58 21.43 19.57
CA GLU A 64 -28.49 22.26 20.36
C GLU A 64 -27.69 23.30 21.15
N GLU A 65 -28.26 24.49 21.31
CA GLU A 65 -27.69 25.57 22.11
C GLU A 65 -27.49 25.10 23.56
N GLY A 66 -26.25 25.12 24.05
CA GLY A 66 -25.89 24.64 25.39
C GLY A 66 -25.47 23.17 25.49
N SER A 67 -25.64 22.36 24.43
CA SER A 67 -25.10 20.99 24.41
C SER A 67 -23.58 21.00 24.28
N THR A 68 -22.89 20.05 24.92
CA THR A 68 -21.44 19.83 24.79
C THR A 68 -21.08 18.63 23.91
N SER A 69 -22.09 17.87 23.47
CA SER A 69 -21.87 16.70 22.61
C SER A 69 -21.48 17.13 21.20
N THR A 70 -20.41 16.54 20.67
CA THR A 70 -20.01 16.66 19.26
C THR A 70 -20.41 15.42 18.45
N GLU A 71 -21.13 14.47 19.06
CA GLU A 71 -21.59 13.24 18.43
C GLU A 71 -23.09 13.27 18.11
N ALA A 72 -23.45 12.73 16.96
CA ALA A 72 -24.82 12.42 16.57
C ALA A 72 -24.96 10.95 16.18
N TYR A 73 -26.17 10.40 16.34
CA TYR A 73 -26.48 9.01 16.04
C TYR A 73 -27.71 8.93 15.13
N LEU A 74 -27.64 8.09 14.11
CA LEU A 74 -28.73 7.74 13.20
C LEU A 74 -28.85 6.21 13.17
N ASP A 75 -29.90 5.65 13.75
CA ASP A 75 -30.15 4.20 13.67
C ASP A 75 -31.20 3.88 12.61
N ILE A 76 -30.81 3.23 11.52
CA ILE A 76 -31.73 2.79 10.45
C ILE A 76 -32.25 1.40 10.80
N ALA A 77 -33.50 1.31 11.28
CA ALA A 77 -34.07 0.08 11.82
C ALA A 77 -34.04 -1.14 10.87
N LYS A 78 -33.86 -2.33 11.46
CA LYS A 78 -33.85 -3.66 10.81
C LYS A 78 -35.28 -4.16 10.58
N GLY A 79 -35.80 -4.08 9.35
CA GLY A 79 -37.10 -4.69 9.01
C GLY A 79 -36.98 -6.17 8.69
N SER A 80 -37.46 -7.08 9.55
CA SER A 80 -37.56 -8.51 9.23
C SER A 80 -38.61 -8.75 8.13
N ILE A 81 -38.20 -9.34 7.00
CA ILE A 81 -39.13 -9.82 5.98
C ILE A 81 -39.61 -11.20 6.41
N ASN A 82 -40.75 -11.27 7.13
CA ASN A 82 -41.50 -12.52 7.19
C ASN A 82 -42.20 -12.73 5.84
N SER A 83 -42.01 -13.94 5.32
CA SER A 83 -42.46 -14.43 4.02
C SER A 83 -43.90 -14.05 3.67
N GLY A 84 -44.06 -13.37 2.55
CA GLY A 84 -45.34 -13.19 1.87
C GLY A 84 -45.93 -11.79 2.06
N ILE A 85 -46.16 -11.10 0.94
CA ILE A 85 -46.87 -9.82 0.86
C ILE A 85 -46.00 -8.61 1.26
N LEU A 86 -44.89 -8.41 0.53
CA LEU A 86 -44.37 -7.10 0.11
C LEU A 86 -43.21 -7.36 -0.83
N ASN A 87 -43.55 -7.69 -2.07
CA ASN A 87 -42.63 -7.54 -3.18
C ASN A 87 -42.42 -6.04 -3.36
N TYR A 88 -41.38 -5.46 -2.74
CA TYR A 88 -40.85 -4.19 -3.20
C TYR A 88 -40.21 -4.43 -4.56
N GLY A 89 -41.05 -4.48 -5.60
CA GLY A 89 -40.60 -4.41 -6.97
C GLY A 89 -39.86 -3.08 -7.14
N ASN A 90 -38.62 -3.16 -7.62
CA ASN A 90 -37.79 -2.02 -8.03
C ASN A 90 -37.42 -0.99 -6.95
N GLY A 91 -36.27 -1.21 -6.30
CA GLY A 91 -35.22 -0.19 -6.32
C GLY A 91 -35.39 1.11 -5.53
N VAL A 92 -36.22 1.16 -4.48
CA VAL A 92 -36.26 2.33 -3.60
C VAL A 92 -34.87 2.57 -3.00
N SER A 93 -34.33 3.76 -3.26
CA SER A 93 -32.99 4.19 -2.85
C SER A 93 -33.16 5.46 -2.04
N TYR A 94 -32.89 5.40 -0.74
CA TYR A 94 -32.78 6.62 0.06
C TYR A 94 -31.40 7.19 -0.17
N ILE A 95 -31.30 8.45 -0.57
CA ILE A 95 -30.03 9.17 -0.62
C ILE A 95 -30.00 10.07 0.62
N LEU A 96 -29.09 9.80 1.54
CA LEU A 96 -28.87 10.65 2.72
C LEU A 96 -27.69 11.59 2.48
N THR A 97 -27.92 12.90 2.51
CA THR A 97 -26.85 13.91 2.50
C THR A 97 -26.65 14.47 3.90
N PRO A 98 -25.73 13.90 4.71
CA PRO A 98 -25.40 14.47 6.01
C PRO A 98 -24.77 15.85 5.82
N VAL A 99 -25.27 16.84 6.55
CA VAL A 99 -24.63 18.15 6.74
C VAL A 99 -24.32 18.28 8.22
N LEU A 100 -23.05 18.49 8.57
CA LEU A 100 -22.65 18.80 9.95
C LEU A 100 -22.69 20.32 10.10
N ALA A 101 -23.63 20.83 10.90
CA ALA A 101 -23.59 22.23 11.32
C ALA A 101 -22.54 22.42 12.44
N ASP A 102 -22.22 23.68 12.76
CA ASP A 102 -21.20 24.05 13.73
C ASP A 102 -21.30 23.24 15.04
N GLY A 103 -20.21 22.55 15.39
CA GLY A 103 -20.05 21.83 16.65
C GLY A 103 -20.43 20.34 16.66
N ILE A 104 -20.84 19.74 15.54
CA ILE A 104 -20.93 18.27 15.40
C ILE A 104 -19.68 17.77 14.65
N GLU A 105 -18.93 16.87 15.26
CA GLU A 105 -17.69 16.29 14.73
C GLU A 105 -17.86 14.86 14.24
N THR A 106 -18.77 14.08 14.85
CA THR A 106 -18.96 12.66 14.53
C THR A 106 -20.43 12.31 14.34
N VAL A 107 -20.76 11.53 13.31
CA VAL A 107 -22.10 10.93 13.12
C VAL A 107 -21.95 9.42 13.00
N THR A 108 -22.61 8.69 13.89
CA THR A 108 -22.70 7.24 13.82
C THR A 108 -23.99 6.82 13.13
N ILE A 109 -23.87 6.12 12.01
CA ILE A 109 -24.97 5.58 11.23
C ILE A 109 -25.04 4.06 11.48
N ASN A 110 -25.94 3.67 12.38
CA ASN A 110 -26.29 2.27 12.59
C ASN A 110 -27.34 1.83 11.55
N GLY A 111 -27.36 0.55 11.22
CA GLY A 111 -28.50 -0.05 10.53
C GLY A 111 -28.10 -1.31 9.80
N GLY A 112 -28.93 -2.33 9.88
CA GLY A 112 -28.72 -3.61 9.20
C GLY A 112 -29.79 -3.84 8.15
N SER A 113 -29.39 -4.19 6.93
CA SER A 113 -30.31 -4.86 6.01
C SER A 113 -30.36 -6.34 6.37
N THR A 114 -31.55 -6.92 6.49
CA THR A 114 -31.74 -8.38 6.63
C THR A 114 -32.07 -9.04 5.29
N SER A 115 -32.06 -8.30 4.17
CA SER A 115 -32.45 -8.83 2.86
C SER A 115 -31.71 -8.15 1.70
N ASN A 116 -31.25 -8.98 0.75
CA ASN A 116 -30.45 -8.61 -0.42
C ASN A 116 -31.03 -7.51 -1.35
N ASN A 117 -32.23 -6.97 -1.06
CA ASN A 117 -32.97 -6.05 -1.91
C ASN A 117 -33.18 -4.64 -1.33
N SER A 118 -32.76 -4.36 -0.09
CA SER A 118 -32.94 -3.04 0.53
C SER A 118 -31.71 -2.14 0.33
N LYS A 119 -31.83 -1.05 -0.46
CA LYS A 119 -30.72 -0.13 -0.79
C LYS A 119 -30.72 1.09 0.12
N CYS A 120 -29.84 1.13 1.13
CA CYS A 120 -29.53 2.37 1.83
C CYS A 120 -28.39 3.08 1.08
N GLN A 121 -28.61 4.29 0.55
CA GLN A 121 -27.56 5.09 -0.08
C GLN A 121 -27.27 6.30 0.83
N VAL A 122 -26.00 6.54 1.10
CA VAL A 122 -25.58 7.75 1.81
C VAL A 122 -24.65 8.47 0.88
N LYS A 123 -25.03 9.67 0.46
CA LYS A 123 -24.30 10.48 -0.50
C LYS A 123 -23.72 11.67 0.24
N ILE A 124 -22.40 11.73 0.30
CA ILE A 124 -21.69 12.86 0.90
C ILE A 124 -21.38 13.86 -0.20
N ASP A 125 -22.21 14.89 -0.36
CA ASP A 125 -21.97 15.94 -1.35
C ASP A 125 -21.33 17.22 -0.78
N SER A 126 -21.39 17.43 0.54
CA SER A 126 -21.05 18.74 1.13
C SER A 126 -20.42 18.69 2.53
N LEU A 127 -19.94 17.53 3.00
CA LEU A 127 -19.15 17.53 4.24
C LEU A 127 -17.80 18.19 3.99
N THR A 128 -17.54 19.26 4.74
CA THR A 128 -16.27 19.99 4.75
C THR A 128 -15.29 19.43 5.77
N SER A 129 -15.77 18.84 6.87
CA SER A 129 -14.98 18.19 7.91
C SER A 129 -15.84 17.20 8.71
N GLY A 130 -15.21 16.34 9.52
CA GLY A 130 -15.89 15.47 10.48
C GLY A 130 -15.85 13.99 10.13
N LYS A 131 -16.39 13.15 11.01
CA LYS A 131 -16.28 11.70 10.96
C LYS A 131 -17.64 11.03 10.82
N LEU A 132 -17.79 10.14 9.85
CA LEU A 132 -18.95 9.25 9.74
C LEU A 132 -18.53 7.83 10.13
N ILE A 133 -19.32 7.18 10.99
CA ILE A 133 -19.06 5.81 11.45
C ILE A 133 -20.22 4.91 11.08
N PHE A 134 -19.95 3.76 10.46
CA PHE A 134 -20.95 2.77 10.07
C PHE A 134 -20.78 1.49 10.88
N THR A 135 -21.78 1.10 11.67
CA THR A 135 -21.66 0.02 12.67
C THR A 135 -22.53 -1.21 12.43
N GLY A 136 -23.38 -1.22 11.39
CA GLY A 136 -24.24 -2.35 11.02
C GLY A 136 -23.88 -2.93 9.64
N ASN A 137 -24.15 -4.22 9.41
CA ASN A 137 -23.95 -4.86 8.11
C ASN A 137 -24.78 -4.13 7.03
N LYS A 138 -24.10 -3.62 6.00
CA LYS A 138 -24.74 -2.92 4.88
C LYS A 138 -24.61 -3.73 3.60
N ASP A 139 -25.71 -3.85 2.88
CA ASP A 139 -25.69 -4.53 1.58
C ASP A 139 -25.05 -3.65 0.49
N LYS A 140 -25.32 -2.33 0.45
CA LYS A 140 -24.71 -1.39 -0.50
C LYS A 140 -24.56 0.00 0.13
N PHE A 141 -23.53 0.75 -0.27
CA PHE A 141 -23.23 2.12 0.18
C PHE A 141 -22.67 2.92 -1.02
N TYR A 142 -23.00 4.20 -1.20
CA TYR A 142 -22.53 4.94 -2.39
C TYR A 142 -21.97 6.30 -2.01
N LEU A 143 -20.67 6.36 -1.78
CA LEU A 143 -19.96 7.60 -1.51
C LEU A 143 -19.49 8.26 -2.80
N ASN A 144 -20.09 9.40 -3.15
CA ASN A 144 -19.65 10.24 -4.26
C ASN A 144 -18.51 11.16 -3.80
N GLY A 145 -17.27 10.67 -3.79
CA GLY A 145 -16.16 11.43 -3.21
C GLY A 145 -15.58 12.54 -4.08
N ASN A 146 -16.14 12.86 -5.26
CA ASN A 146 -15.78 14.08 -6.00
C ASN A 146 -16.03 15.36 -5.16
N SER A 147 -16.89 15.27 -4.15
CA SER A 147 -17.33 16.40 -3.33
C SER A 147 -16.85 16.34 -1.88
N MET A 148 -16.04 15.34 -1.53
CA MET A 148 -15.49 15.22 -0.16
C MET A 148 -14.31 16.16 0.03
N ALA A 149 -14.31 16.88 1.15
CA ALA A 149 -13.13 17.61 1.62
C ALA A 149 -12.06 16.68 2.21
N THR A 150 -10.85 17.21 2.39
CA THR A 150 -9.70 16.49 2.96
C THR A 150 -9.91 16.06 4.40
N ASP A 151 -10.73 16.79 5.14
CA ASP A 151 -10.86 16.65 6.60
C ASP A 151 -12.04 15.73 6.99
N VAL A 152 -12.57 14.97 6.02
CA VAL A 152 -13.68 14.04 6.23
C VAL A 152 -13.15 12.63 6.43
N THR A 153 -13.56 11.99 7.52
CA THR A 153 -13.27 10.57 7.80
C THR A 153 -14.53 9.73 7.62
N VAL A 154 -14.42 8.59 6.95
CA VAL A 154 -15.48 7.59 6.79
C VAL A 154 -14.96 6.27 7.34
N GLU A 155 -15.52 5.80 8.45
CA GLU A 155 -15.13 4.57 9.13
C GLU A 155 -16.21 3.48 9.03
N PHE A 156 -15.81 2.28 8.65
CA PHE A 156 -16.64 1.08 8.64
C PHE A 156 -16.21 0.14 9.75
N GLN A 157 -17.10 -0.12 10.72
CA GLN A 157 -16.90 -1.05 11.84
C GLN A 157 -17.61 -2.39 11.64
N ALA A 158 -18.35 -2.53 10.55
CA ALA A 158 -19.07 -3.73 10.14
C ALA A 158 -18.95 -3.95 8.63
N LYS A 159 -19.28 -5.16 8.18
CA LYS A 159 -19.14 -5.59 6.79
C LYS A 159 -19.98 -4.77 5.82
N MET A 160 -19.36 -4.35 4.72
CA MET A 160 -20.05 -3.85 3.52
C MET A 160 -19.98 -4.82 2.34
N ASN A 161 -21.12 -5.36 1.91
CA ASN A 161 -21.22 -6.21 0.72
C ASN A 161 -21.32 -5.41 -0.59
N ASN A 162 -20.45 -4.43 -0.80
CA ASN A 162 -20.70 -3.39 -1.80
C ASN A 162 -19.83 -3.51 -3.06
N SER A 163 -20.32 -4.16 -4.12
CA SER A 163 -19.59 -4.20 -5.40
C SER A 163 -19.71 -2.92 -6.25
N GLY A 164 -20.38 -1.86 -5.77
CA GLY A 164 -20.80 -0.71 -6.58
C GLY A 164 -20.10 0.61 -6.29
N TRP A 165 -19.24 0.70 -5.28
CA TRP A 165 -18.66 1.99 -4.88
C TRP A 165 -17.62 2.48 -5.90
N ASN A 166 -17.92 3.54 -6.63
CA ASN A 166 -16.96 4.23 -7.52
C ASN A 166 -16.79 5.67 -7.04
N CYS A 167 -15.56 6.03 -6.71
CA CYS A 167 -15.19 7.35 -6.26
C CYS A 167 -13.96 7.83 -7.02
N SER A 168 -14.19 8.68 -8.02
CA SER A 168 -13.17 9.56 -8.57
C SER A 168 -12.98 10.76 -7.64
N GLY A 169 -11.77 11.30 -7.56
CA GLY A 169 -11.47 12.52 -6.79
C GLY A 169 -11.59 12.41 -5.28
N PHE A 170 -11.48 11.22 -4.68
CA PHE A 170 -11.50 11.03 -3.22
C PHE A 170 -10.43 11.88 -2.53
N LYS A 171 -10.78 12.67 -1.50
CA LYS A 171 -9.83 13.51 -0.76
C LYS A 171 -9.73 13.23 0.75
N GLY A 172 -10.72 12.56 1.33
CA GLY A 172 -10.80 12.30 2.78
C GLY A 172 -10.03 11.05 3.24
N HIS A 173 -10.43 10.50 4.38
CA HIS A 173 -9.85 9.27 4.93
C HIS A 173 -10.90 8.16 5.05
N LEU A 174 -10.66 7.04 4.38
CA LEU A 174 -11.44 5.82 4.52
C LEU A 174 -10.80 4.91 5.57
N ILE A 175 -11.57 4.44 6.55
CA ILE A 175 -11.11 3.52 7.59
C ILE A 175 -11.96 2.25 7.55
N ILE A 176 -11.31 1.09 7.49
CA ILE A 176 -11.91 -0.23 7.70
C ILE A 176 -11.43 -0.74 9.07
N ASN A 177 -12.36 -0.95 9.98
CA ASN A 177 -12.10 -1.31 11.38
C ASN A 177 -13.11 -2.36 11.87
N GLU A 178 -13.19 -3.47 11.13
CA GLU A 178 -14.17 -4.51 11.39
C GLU A 178 -13.81 -5.35 12.62
N SER A 179 -14.79 -5.62 13.47
CA SER A 179 -14.59 -6.39 14.70
C SER A 179 -14.69 -7.92 14.51
N GLN A 180 -15.23 -8.38 13.38
CA GLN A 180 -15.53 -9.80 13.07
C GLN A 180 -15.50 -10.01 11.54
N SER A 181 -14.36 -10.33 10.93
CA SER A 181 -14.35 -10.81 9.54
C SER A 181 -13.40 -11.99 9.34
N THR A 182 -13.86 -12.96 8.57
CA THR A 182 -13.01 -13.96 7.93
C THR A 182 -12.57 -13.41 6.56
N ALA A 183 -11.52 -13.94 5.92
CA ALA A 183 -11.05 -13.44 4.62
C ALA A 183 -12.14 -13.47 3.51
N SER A 184 -13.15 -14.34 3.63
CA SER A 184 -14.34 -14.37 2.75
C SER A 184 -15.33 -13.21 2.97
N ASP A 185 -15.16 -12.45 4.05
CA ASP A 185 -15.99 -11.34 4.46
C ASP A 185 -15.34 -9.97 4.18
N SER A 186 -14.88 -9.74 2.94
CA SER A 186 -14.28 -8.46 2.59
C SER A 186 -15.29 -7.37 2.26
N ASN A 187 -14.97 -6.13 2.67
CA ASN A 187 -15.58 -4.93 2.13
C ASN A 187 -15.25 -4.82 0.65
N LYS A 188 -16.22 -4.42 -0.18
CA LYS A 188 -15.99 -4.27 -1.62
C LYS A 188 -16.03 -2.80 -2.03
N ILE A 189 -15.16 -2.43 -2.97
CA ILE A 189 -15.13 -1.13 -3.66
C ILE A 189 -14.97 -1.37 -5.16
N GLY A 190 -15.68 -0.65 -6.01
CA GLY A 190 -15.48 -0.68 -7.46
C GLY A 190 -14.27 0.14 -7.93
N ARG A 191 -14.15 1.40 -7.51
CA ARG A 191 -12.99 2.25 -7.82
C ARG A 191 -12.80 3.32 -6.76
N LEU A 192 -11.54 3.59 -6.42
CA LEU A 192 -11.11 4.70 -5.59
C LEU A 192 -9.93 5.39 -6.26
N SER A 193 -10.06 6.67 -6.55
CA SER A 193 -8.95 7.47 -7.06
C SER A 193 -9.00 8.89 -6.51
N GLY A 194 -7.85 9.50 -6.27
CA GLY A 194 -7.75 10.85 -5.71
C GLY A 194 -6.61 10.99 -4.71
N THR A 195 -6.65 12.03 -3.89
CA THR A 195 -5.61 12.38 -2.91
C THR A 195 -5.90 11.92 -1.49
N GLY A 196 -7.04 11.26 -1.26
CA GLY A 196 -7.43 10.75 0.05
C GLY A 196 -6.71 9.46 0.46
N SER A 197 -6.80 9.12 1.74
CA SER A 197 -6.10 7.99 2.36
C SER A 197 -7.02 6.82 2.69
N ILE A 198 -6.46 5.61 2.75
CA ILE A 198 -7.14 4.39 3.20
C ILE A 198 -6.37 3.82 4.40
N SER A 199 -7.07 3.46 5.46
CA SER A 199 -6.53 2.66 6.56
C SER A 199 -7.37 1.41 6.79
N ILE A 200 -6.75 0.25 6.78
CA ILE A 200 -7.36 -1.02 7.16
C ILE A 200 -6.76 -1.40 8.51
N LEU A 201 -7.46 -1.00 9.57
CA LEU A 201 -7.04 -1.24 10.95
C LEU A 201 -7.36 -2.66 11.38
N LYS A 202 -8.52 -3.17 10.94
CA LYS A 202 -9.00 -4.54 11.14
C LYS A 202 -9.91 -4.94 9.98
N GLY A 203 -9.80 -6.20 9.54
CA GLY A 203 -10.65 -6.79 8.52
C GLY A 203 -10.06 -6.74 7.12
N HIS A 204 -10.92 -6.80 6.11
CA HIS A 204 -10.50 -7.02 4.72
C HIS A 204 -11.17 -6.03 3.76
N LEU A 205 -10.38 -5.49 2.82
CA LEU A 205 -10.86 -4.63 1.75
C LEU A 205 -10.52 -5.25 0.39
N THR A 206 -11.52 -5.42 -0.46
CA THR A 206 -11.37 -5.87 -1.84
C THR A 206 -11.84 -4.79 -2.79
N THR A 207 -11.05 -4.49 -3.82
CA THR A 207 -11.46 -3.63 -4.91
C THR A 207 -11.61 -4.42 -6.20
N THR A 208 -12.70 -4.19 -6.93
CA THR A 208 -13.03 -4.91 -8.17
C THR A 208 -13.15 -3.93 -9.32
N LYS A 209 -12.53 -4.22 -10.47
CA LYS A 209 -12.53 -3.35 -11.66
C LYS A 209 -13.90 -2.73 -11.96
N ALA A 210 -14.01 -1.39 -11.94
CA ALA A 210 -15.27 -0.67 -12.16
C ALA A 210 -15.82 -0.72 -13.60
N SER A 211 -15.02 -1.07 -14.61
CA SER A 211 -15.52 -1.27 -15.98
C SER A 211 -14.59 -2.15 -16.83
N SER A 212 -15.16 -2.94 -17.74
CA SER A 212 -14.44 -3.75 -18.73
C SER A 212 -13.76 -2.92 -19.83
N SER A 213 -13.95 -1.60 -19.86
CA SER A 213 -13.61 -0.73 -20.99
C SER A 213 -12.75 0.50 -20.64
N GLY A 214 -12.31 0.67 -19.40
CA GLY A 214 -11.46 1.80 -18.98
C GLY A 214 -10.00 1.41 -18.73
N SER A 215 -9.07 2.22 -19.25
CA SER A 215 -7.67 2.25 -18.83
C SER A 215 -7.56 2.84 -17.42
N GLY A 216 -7.07 2.06 -16.45
CA GLY A 216 -6.70 2.56 -15.14
C GLY A 216 -6.91 1.56 -14.00
N SER A 217 -6.10 1.71 -12.95
CA SER A 217 -6.22 0.99 -11.68
C SER A 217 -7.57 1.23 -11.00
N SER A 218 -8.14 0.19 -10.37
CA SER A 218 -9.30 0.33 -9.47
C SER A 218 -8.93 1.18 -8.25
N VAL A 219 -7.67 1.16 -7.83
CA VAL A 219 -7.14 2.05 -6.81
C VAL A 219 -5.97 2.87 -7.35
N ASN A 220 -6.17 4.18 -7.42
CA ASN A 220 -5.17 5.16 -7.86
C ASN A 220 -5.09 6.30 -6.83
N LEU A 221 -4.31 6.05 -5.80
CA LEU A 221 -4.01 7.03 -4.76
C LEU A 221 -2.90 7.98 -5.26
N GLN A 222 -3.07 9.29 -5.05
CA GLN A 222 -2.25 10.36 -5.62
C GLN A 222 -1.83 11.39 -4.56
N GLY A 223 -0.81 12.19 -4.88
CA GLY A 223 -0.32 13.24 -3.98
C GLY A 223 0.15 12.66 -2.63
N SER A 224 -0.30 13.25 -1.53
CA SER A 224 0.04 12.85 -0.16
C SER A 224 -0.81 11.70 0.40
N SER A 225 -1.61 11.02 -0.43
CA SER A 225 -2.43 9.88 -0.03
C SER A 225 -1.61 8.77 0.64
N MET A 226 -2.19 8.12 1.65
CA MET A 226 -1.58 6.99 2.37
C MET A 226 -2.46 5.75 2.27
N LEU A 227 -1.83 4.59 2.03
CA LEU A 227 -2.41 3.28 2.26
C LEU A 227 -1.81 2.68 3.54
N LYS A 228 -2.60 2.51 4.58
CA LYS A 228 -2.18 1.85 5.82
C LYS A 228 -2.91 0.53 5.99
N ILE A 229 -2.19 -0.53 6.31
CA ILE A 229 -2.78 -1.86 6.55
C ILE A 229 -2.13 -2.45 7.79
N ASN A 230 -2.91 -2.68 8.84
CA ASN A 230 -2.39 -3.30 10.06
C ASN A 230 -2.18 -4.81 9.89
N ALA A 231 -1.32 -5.39 10.75
CA ALA A 231 -1.12 -6.82 10.84
C ALA A 231 -2.46 -7.59 10.98
N GLY A 232 -2.56 -8.73 10.30
CA GLY A 232 -3.79 -9.55 10.26
C GLY A 232 -4.92 -9.01 9.38
N SER A 233 -4.78 -7.81 8.81
CA SER A 233 -5.73 -7.24 7.85
C SER A 233 -5.28 -7.47 6.41
N SER A 234 -6.18 -7.30 5.43
CA SER A 234 -5.78 -7.39 4.02
C SER A 234 -6.45 -6.40 3.09
N PHE A 235 -5.72 -6.07 2.03
CA PHE A 235 -6.20 -5.38 0.85
C PHE A 235 -6.07 -6.30 -0.36
N THR A 236 -7.08 -6.35 -1.22
CA THR A 236 -7.07 -7.15 -2.45
C THR A 236 -7.62 -6.32 -3.60
N THR A 237 -7.01 -6.37 -4.77
CA THR A 237 -7.51 -5.67 -5.96
C THR A 237 -7.49 -6.59 -7.17
N SER A 238 -8.58 -6.62 -7.94
CA SER A 238 -8.65 -7.37 -9.21
C SER A 238 -8.13 -6.57 -10.43
N SER A 239 -7.34 -5.53 -10.18
CA SER A 239 -6.77 -4.62 -11.19
C SER A 239 -5.43 -4.12 -10.70
N GLY A 240 -4.75 -3.32 -11.52
CA GLY A 240 -3.56 -2.59 -11.09
C GLY A 240 -3.81 -1.74 -9.83
N LEU A 241 -2.74 -1.47 -9.09
CA LEU A 241 -2.68 -0.69 -7.88
C LEU A 241 -1.68 0.46 -8.06
N LYS A 242 -2.05 1.68 -7.68
CA LYS A 242 -1.10 2.78 -7.52
C LYS A 242 -1.23 3.38 -6.14
N VAL A 243 -0.12 3.42 -5.41
CA VAL A 243 0.00 3.95 -4.05
C VAL A 243 1.15 4.93 -4.03
N MET A 244 0.92 6.15 -3.53
CA MET A 244 2.00 7.11 -3.30
C MET A 244 2.73 6.81 -2.00
N ASN A 245 2.00 6.77 -0.87
CA ASN A 245 2.59 6.47 0.43
C ASN A 245 1.96 5.23 1.07
N GLY A 246 2.73 4.45 1.80
CA GLY A 246 2.27 3.20 2.42
C GLY A 246 2.94 2.86 3.75
N ASP A 247 2.16 2.35 4.69
CA ASP A 247 2.60 1.73 5.95
C ASP A 247 1.87 0.39 6.09
N ILE A 248 2.53 -0.68 5.63
CA ILE A 248 1.90 -1.96 5.34
C ILE A 248 2.45 -3.00 6.29
N ALA A 249 1.66 -3.46 7.25
CA ALA A 249 1.93 -4.63 8.09
C ALA A 249 1.01 -5.82 7.77
N GLY A 250 -0.08 -5.60 7.04
CA GLY A 250 -0.98 -6.66 6.59
C GLY A 250 -0.67 -7.19 5.20
N ALA A 251 -1.64 -7.88 4.60
CA ALA A 251 -1.51 -8.49 3.28
C ALA A 251 -2.01 -7.58 2.15
N ILE A 252 -1.30 -7.55 1.03
CA ILE A 252 -1.75 -6.96 -0.24
C ILE A 252 -1.78 -8.06 -1.31
N ASN A 253 -2.92 -8.23 -1.98
CA ASN A 253 -3.07 -9.09 -3.14
C ASN A 253 -3.45 -8.26 -4.37
N VAL A 254 -2.68 -8.36 -5.45
CA VAL A 254 -2.92 -7.67 -6.72
C VAL A 254 -3.16 -8.71 -7.80
N ASP A 255 -4.42 -8.99 -8.08
CA ASP A 255 -4.90 -10.05 -8.99
C ASP A 255 -5.24 -9.50 -10.39
N GLY A 256 -4.64 -8.39 -10.79
CA GLY A 256 -4.88 -7.80 -12.09
C GLY A 256 -3.94 -6.64 -12.42
N TRP A 257 -4.19 -6.01 -13.57
CA TRP A 257 -3.33 -4.95 -14.09
C TRP A 257 -4.15 -3.78 -14.64
N GLN A 258 -3.48 -2.65 -14.88
CA GLN A 258 -4.00 -1.54 -15.68
C GLN A 258 -3.28 -1.53 -17.04
N THR A 259 -4.04 -1.31 -18.12
CA THR A 259 -3.43 -1.06 -19.44
C THR A 259 -2.75 0.30 -19.40
N GLY A 260 -1.49 0.38 -19.83
CA GLY A 260 -0.82 1.66 -20.05
C GLY A 260 -1.58 2.54 -21.05
N PHE A 261 -1.26 3.83 -21.09
CA PHE A 261 -2.01 4.86 -21.84
C PHE A 261 -2.03 4.66 -23.37
N SER A 262 -1.26 3.72 -23.92
CA SER A 262 -1.27 3.35 -25.34
C SER A 262 -1.42 1.83 -25.51
N LYS A 263 -2.07 1.40 -26.60
CA LYS A 263 -2.43 -0.01 -26.88
C LYS A 263 -1.23 -0.98 -27.01
N ASN A 264 -0.01 -0.44 -26.98
CA ASN A 264 1.25 -1.18 -27.08
C ASN A 264 2.11 -1.08 -25.81
N VAL A 265 1.63 -0.46 -24.73
CA VAL A 265 2.40 -0.32 -23.48
C VAL A 265 2.17 -1.57 -22.64
N ASP A 266 3.26 -2.07 -22.06
CA ASP A 266 3.24 -3.02 -20.97
C ASP A 266 2.19 -2.58 -19.91
N ASN A 267 1.40 -3.55 -19.46
CA ASN A 267 0.46 -3.41 -18.37
C ASN A 267 1.20 -3.12 -17.05
N ILE A 268 0.57 -2.37 -16.15
CA ILE A 268 1.13 -2.09 -14.82
C ILE A 268 0.30 -2.81 -13.77
N GLN A 269 0.94 -3.60 -12.91
CA GLN A 269 0.27 -4.24 -11.78
C GLN A 269 0.37 -3.38 -10.52
N PHE A 270 1.55 -2.89 -10.19
CA PHE A 270 1.73 -2.09 -9.00
C PHE A 270 2.74 -0.96 -9.24
N THR A 271 2.28 0.28 -9.07
CA THR A 271 3.11 1.49 -9.00
C THR A 271 3.31 1.89 -7.55
N MET A 272 4.57 1.92 -7.12
CA MET A 272 5.01 2.42 -5.81
C MET A 272 5.59 3.82 -5.99
N GLY A 273 4.87 4.85 -5.54
CA GLY A 273 4.99 6.22 -6.06
C GLY A 273 5.81 7.23 -5.23
N SER A 274 5.91 7.07 -3.91
CA SER A 274 6.65 7.97 -3.02
C SER A 274 7.27 7.17 -1.88
N LYS A 275 6.80 7.19 -0.62
CA LYS A 275 7.38 6.39 0.48
C LYS A 275 6.48 5.22 0.87
N ILE A 276 6.93 3.98 0.66
CA ILE A 276 6.20 2.77 1.09
C ILE A 276 7.08 1.94 2.01
N ILE A 277 6.54 1.56 3.17
CA ILE A 277 7.19 0.67 4.12
C ILE A 277 6.37 -0.61 4.24
N PHE A 278 6.99 -1.75 3.95
CA PHE A 278 6.49 -3.08 4.27
C PHE A 278 7.10 -3.52 5.60
N ARG A 279 6.28 -3.62 6.65
CA ARG A 279 6.66 -4.05 8.00
C ARG A 279 6.92 -5.56 8.06
N ASP A 280 7.48 -6.01 9.18
CA ASP A 280 7.80 -7.41 9.49
C ASP A 280 6.73 -8.45 9.12
N THR A 281 5.46 -8.18 9.40
CA THR A 281 4.34 -9.09 9.09
C THR A 281 3.71 -8.88 7.71
N ALA A 282 4.22 -7.93 6.92
CA ALA A 282 3.65 -7.60 5.64
C ALA A 282 3.78 -8.76 4.65
N THR A 283 2.77 -8.93 3.81
CA THR A 283 2.86 -9.83 2.66
C THR A 283 2.34 -9.12 1.42
N LEU A 284 2.96 -9.38 0.28
CA LEU A 284 2.53 -8.90 -1.01
C LEU A 284 2.48 -10.08 -1.96
N ASN A 285 1.37 -10.23 -2.67
CA ASN A 285 1.23 -11.17 -3.77
C ASN A 285 0.70 -10.43 -5.00
N VAL A 286 1.59 -10.14 -5.94
CA VAL A 286 1.22 -9.63 -7.26
C VAL A 286 1.09 -10.83 -8.18
N ALA A 287 -0.15 -11.30 -8.36
CA ALA A 287 -0.43 -12.48 -9.16
C ALA A 287 -0.10 -12.24 -10.64
N ALA A 288 0.27 -13.30 -11.35
CA ALA A 288 0.55 -13.27 -12.78
C ALA A 288 -0.66 -12.76 -13.58
N GLY A 289 -0.60 -11.50 -14.02
CA GLY A 289 -1.32 -11.08 -15.23
C GLY A 289 -0.69 -11.72 -16.46
N ASP A 290 -1.07 -11.26 -17.66
CA ASP A 290 -0.34 -11.61 -18.90
C ASP A 290 1.17 -11.41 -18.66
N THR A 291 1.88 -12.54 -18.53
CA THR A 291 3.27 -12.64 -18.07
C THR A 291 4.24 -12.05 -19.08
N THR A 292 3.76 -11.69 -20.26
CA THR A 292 4.57 -11.07 -21.30
C THR A 292 4.57 -9.54 -21.26
N LYS A 293 3.68 -8.93 -20.47
CA LYS A 293 3.43 -7.48 -20.54
C LYS A 293 3.23 -6.78 -19.21
N SER A 294 3.14 -7.46 -18.06
CA SER A 294 2.70 -6.81 -16.81
C SER A 294 3.85 -6.59 -15.82
N ARG A 295 4.17 -5.33 -15.48
CA ARG A 295 5.29 -4.97 -14.60
C ARG A 295 4.86 -4.34 -13.27
N THR A 296 5.73 -4.51 -12.27
CA THR A 296 5.70 -3.79 -10.99
C THR A 296 6.96 -2.94 -10.89
N TYR A 297 6.82 -1.68 -10.51
CA TYR A 297 7.95 -0.76 -10.47
C TYR A 297 7.89 0.23 -9.30
N ILE A 298 9.07 0.61 -8.85
CA ILE A 298 9.32 1.71 -7.92
C ILE A 298 9.55 2.96 -8.78
N ASN A 299 8.67 3.94 -8.65
CA ASN A 299 8.62 5.13 -9.49
C ASN A 299 9.79 6.09 -9.22
N ASP A 300 9.99 7.05 -10.13
CA ASP A 300 10.99 8.09 -9.96
C ASP A 300 10.92 8.82 -8.62
N GLY A 301 12.07 8.89 -7.94
CA GLY A 301 12.27 9.47 -6.61
C GLY A 301 11.58 8.74 -5.45
N ALA A 302 10.94 7.59 -5.70
CA ALA A 302 10.24 6.83 -4.66
C ALA A 302 11.22 6.02 -3.80
N VAL A 303 10.86 5.82 -2.53
CA VAL A 303 11.59 5.02 -1.55
C VAL A 303 10.68 3.88 -1.07
N VAL A 304 11.14 2.65 -1.25
CA VAL A 304 10.49 1.45 -0.73
C VAL A 304 11.39 0.79 0.28
N VAL A 305 10.84 0.50 1.46
CA VAL A 305 11.53 -0.21 2.54
C VAL A 305 10.85 -1.54 2.77
N SER A 306 11.65 -2.60 2.80
CA SER A 306 11.20 -3.92 3.20
C SER A 306 11.83 -4.34 4.53
N GLU A 307 10.97 -4.46 5.53
CA GLU A 307 11.21 -5.18 6.79
C GLU A 307 10.51 -6.55 6.78
N ALA A 308 9.80 -6.88 5.69
CA ALA A 308 9.00 -8.10 5.58
C ALA A 308 9.86 -9.37 5.62
N GLY A 309 9.32 -10.48 6.15
CA GLY A 309 10.03 -11.76 6.20
C GLY A 309 10.44 -12.32 4.83
N ALA A 310 11.34 -13.31 4.84
CA ALA A 310 11.84 -13.96 3.63
C ALA A 310 10.69 -14.47 2.73
N GLY A 311 10.75 -14.14 1.43
CA GLY A 311 9.77 -14.51 0.42
C GLY A 311 8.37 -13.94 0.59
N ALA A 312 8.19 -12.93 1.46
CA ALA A 312 6.89 -12.34 1.74
C ALA A 312 6.40 -11.39 0.64
N LEU A 313 7.31 -10.80 -0.13
CA LEU A 313 6.99 -9.85 -1.21
C LEU A 313 7.13 -10.53 -2.58
N LYS A 314 6.02 -11.06 -3.08
CA LYS A 314 5.97 -11.84 -4.31
C LYS A 314 5.49 -11.00 -5.49
N PHE A 315 6.30 -10.99 -6.53
CA PHE A 315 6.02 -10.39 -7.81
C PHE A 315 6.05 -11.47 -8.90
N ASN A 316 5.42 -11.19 -10.03
CA ASN A 316 5.33 -12.10 -11.17
C ASN A 316 6.41 -11.86 -12.25
N GLN A 317 7.14 -10.76 -12.15
CA GLN A 317 8.23 -10.36 -13.02
C GLN A 317 9.31 -9.65 -12.21
N ALA A 318 10.45 -9.35 -12.83
CA ALA A 318 11.50 -8.53 -12.24
C ALA A 318 10.92 -7.22 -11.67
N LEU A 319 11.32 -6.89 -10.44
CA LEU A 319 10.96 -5.62 -9.82
C LEU A 319 11.81 -4.52 -10.45
N GLN A 320 11.15 -3.56 -11.09
CA GLN A 320 11.85 -2.47 -11.75
C GLN A 320 12.13 -1.29 -10.79
N LEU A 321 13.35 -0.77 -10.86
CA LEU A 321 13.82 0.42 -10.18
C LEU A 321 13.99 1.54 -11.23
N ASP A 322 13.10 2.53 -11.17
CA ASP A 322 13.16 3.71 -12.04
C ASP A 322 14.30 4.66 -11.62
N SER A 323 14.58 5.69 -12.43
CA SER A 323 15.53 6.73 -12.08
C SER A 323 15.16 7.37 -10.74
N GLY A 324 16.11 7.64 -9.84
CA GLY A 324 15.87 8.16 -8.50
C GLY A 324 15.22 7.19 -7.52
N ALA A 325 14.76 6.00 -7.96
CA ALA A 325 14.15 5.03 -7.06
C ALA A 325 15.15 4.53 -6.01
N THR A 326 14.66 4.24 -4.81
CA THR A 326 15.42 3.62 -3.72
C THR A 326 14.69 2.40 -3.18
N LEU A 327 15.34 1.25 -3.25
CA LEU A 327 14.92 0.04 -2.56
C LEU A 327 15.82 -0.20 -1.35
N ILE A 328 15.22 -0.31 -0.17
CA ILE A 328 15.90 -0.63 1.08
C ILE A 328 15.45 -2.03 1.54
N MET A 329 16.39 -2.95 1.70
CA MET A 329 16.14 -4.31 2.19
C MET A 329 16.77 -4.48 3.57
N ASN A 330 15.93 -4.54 4.60
CA ASN A 330 16.35 -4.68 6.00
C ASN A 330 16.18 -6.12 6.53
N THR A 331 15.77 -7.04 5.66
CA THR A 331 15.59 -8.46 5.96
C THR A 331 16.13 -9.31 4.81
N SER A 332 16.63 -10.49 5.13
CA SER A 332 17.14 -11.44 4.15
C SER A 332 16.05 -11.93 3.20
N ASN A 333 16.30 -11.84 1.89
CA ASN A 333 15.52 -12.51 0.85
C ASN A 333 14.01 -12.23 0.89
N ALA A 334 13.62 -11.00 1.24
CA ALA A 334 12.21 -10.62 1.38
C ALA A 334 11.41 -10.70 0.07
N ILE A 335 12.08 -10.52 -1.06
CA ILE A 335 11.49 -10.40 -2.39
C ILE A 335 11.62 -11.73 -3.15
N VAL A 336 10.59 -12.09 -3.93
CA VAL A 336 10.58 -13.22 -4.87
C VAL A 336 9.84 -12.81 -6.14
N ASN A 337 10.38 -13.08 -7.32
CA ASN A 337 9.86 -12.59 -8.60
C ASN A 337 9.65 -13.67 -9.68
N ASP A 338 10.00 -14.93 -9.42
CA ASP A 338 9.76 -16.03 -10.36
C ASP A 338 9.15 -17.27 -9.71
N GLU A 339 8.63 -18.17 -10.54
CA GLU A 339 8.01 -19.43 -10.10
C GLU A 339 8.99 -20.36 -9.36
N SER A 340 10.30 -20.12 -9.51
CA SER A 340 11.37 -20.88 -8.85
C SER A 340 11.74 -20.30 -7.48
N GLY A 341 11.14 -19.19 -7.06
CA GLY A 341 11.40 -18.57 -5.77
C GLY A 341 12.56 -17.56 -5.77
N ASN A 342 13.02 -17.11 -6.94
CA ASN A 342 14.19 -16.24 -7.04
C ASN A 342 13.83 -14.75 -7.13
N THR A 343 14.70 -13.90 -6.61
CA THR A 343 14.66 -12.44 -6.78
C THR A 343 15.22 -12.03 -8.14
N LYS A 344 14.50 -11.15 -8.84
CA LYS A 344 14.99 -10.51 -10.08
C LYS A 344 14.72 -9.01 -10.03
N LEU A 345 15.74 -8.22 -10.31
CA LEU A 345 15.66 -6.76 -10.36
C LEU A 345 15.98 -6.25 -11.75
N LEU A 346 15.35 -5.15 -12.13
CA LEU A 346 15.64 -4.42 -13.36
C LEU A 346 15.89 -2.95 -13.04
N VAL A 347 17.06 -2.42 -13.42
CA VAL A 347 17.36 -0.99 -13.34
C VAL A 347 17.11 -0.38 -14.72
N SER A 348 15.96 0.26 -14.88
CA SER A 348 15.57 0.93 -16.11
C SER A 348 14.49 1.98 -15.87
N ASN A 349 14.43 2.98 -16.74
CA ASN A 349 13.49 4.08 -16.63
C ASN A 349 12.13 3.71 -17.23
N TYR A 350 11.05 4.22 -16.64
CA TYR A 350 9.73 4.18 -17.26
C TYR A 350 9.54 5.35 -18.23
N GLN A 351 9.67 5.07 -19.53
CA GLN A 351 9.27 6.02 -20.57
C GLN A 351 7.79 5.82 -20.95
N THR A 352 7.14 6.89 -21.42
CA THR A 352 5.72 6.87 -21.80
C THR A 352 5.32 5.80 -22.83
N SER A 353 6.28 5.16 -23.50
CA SER A 353 6.08 4.13 -24.53
C SER A 353 6.84 2.81 -24.31
N SER A 354 7.71 2.70 -23.30
CA SER A 354 8.53 1.51 -23.03
C SER A 354 9.07 1.53 -21.60
N PHE A 355 9.39 0.35 -21.06
CA PHE A 355 10.13 0.22 -19.79
C PHE A 355 11.64 0.16 -20.00
N ASP A 356 12.06 0.79 -21.10
CA ASP A 356 13.42 0.83 -21.60
C ASP A 356 13.92 2.27 -21.46
N GLY A 357 15.07 2.45 -20.83
CA GLY A 357 15.67 3.76 -20.68
C GLY A 357 16.66 3.82 -19.54
N VAL A 358 17.57 4.79 -19.66
CA VAL A 358 18.61 5.06 -18.68
C VAL A 358 18.01 5.46 -17.34
N ALA A 359 18.37 4.73 -16.28
CA ALA A 359 17.98 5.00 -14.91
C ALA A 359 19.20 5.15 -14.00
N ASN A 360 19.06 5.97 -12.96
CA ASN A 360 20.00 6.02 -11.85
C ASN A 360 19.26 5.64 -10.56
N ALA A 361 19.38 4.39 -10.12
CA ALA A 361 18.62 3.83 -9.00
C ALA A 361 19.52 3.52 -7.79
N ASN A 362 18.88 3.23 -6.66
CA ASN A 362 19.55 2.96 -5.40
C ASN A 362 19.07 1.64 -4.80
N LEU A 363 20.01 0.78 -4.42
CA LEU A 363 19.78 -0.42 -3.64
C LEU A 363 20.56 -0.33 -2.33
N LYS A 364 19.86 -0.45 -1.21
CA LYS A 364 20.42 -0.28 0.12
C LYS A 364 20.06 -1.43 1.03
N PHE A 365 20.97 -1.77 1.93
CA PHE A 365 20.76 -2.77 2.97
C PHE A 365 20.97 -2.16 4.36
N GLY A 366 20.10 -2.47 5.32
CA GLY A 366 20.25 -2.03 6.71
C GLY A 366 20.17 -0.53 6.94
N TYR A 367 19.17 0.13 6.35
CA TYR A 367 18.94 1.54 6.57
C TYR A 367 17.61 1.77 7.28
N ASP A 368 17.64 2.51 8.38
CA ASP A 368 16.43 3.09 8.96
C ASP A 368 16.03 4.32 8.14
N ILE A 369 14.77 4.33 7.69
CA ILE A 369 14.20 5.41 6.88
C ILE A 369 13.81 6.65 7.69
N ASP A 370 13.63 6.52 9.01
CA ASP A 370 13.19 7.64 9.85
C ASP A 370 14.39 8.43 10.42
N ASP A 371 15.55 7.79 10.58
CA ASP A 371 16.76 8.41 11.11
C ASP A 371 17.90 8.57 10.08
N ASN A 372 17.77 8.01 8.87
CA ASN A 372 18.84 7.93 7.87
C ASN A 372 20.17 7.42 8.46
N LYS A 373 20.06 6.57 9.49
CA LYS A 373 21.18 5.94 10.17
C LYS A 373 21.41 4.56 9.57
N LEU A 374 22.69 4.27 9.37
CA LEU A 374 23.18 2.93 9.15
C LEU A 374 22.95 2.14 10.43
N GLU A 375 22.07 1.15 10.39
CA GLU A 375 22.03 0.11 11.42
C GLU A 375 22.62 -1.13 10.75
N THR A 376 23.73 -1.68 11.28
CA THR A 376 24.25 -2.96 10.78
C THR A 376 23.14 -3.98 10.95
N PRO A 377 22.48 -4.40 9.86
CA PRO A 377 21.26 -5.12 10.03
C PRO A 377 21.63 -6.57 10.33
N VAL A 378 21.02 -7.08 11.38
CA VAL A 378 21.23 -8.45 11.83
C VAL A 378 19.92 -9.22 11.70
N ASP A 379 20.02 -10.50 11.35
CA ASP A 379 18.87 -11.39 11.34
C ASP A 379 18.34 -11.61 12.77
N THR A 380 17.28 -12.42 12.91
CA THR A 380 16.69 -12.74 14.22
C THR A 380 17.64 -13.46 15.18
N ASN A 381 18.76 -14.00 14.69
CA ASN A 381 19.80 -14.68 15.46
C ASN A 381 21.00 -13.77 15.79
N GLY A 382 21.04 -12.55 15.24
CA GLY A 382 22.16 -11.63 15.39
C GLY A 382 23.24 -11.80 14.32
N ASP A 383 23.00 -12.60 13.28
CA ASP A 383 23.94 -12.83 12.17
C ASP A 383 23.78 -11.76 11.09
N ALA A 384 24.85 -11.52 10.32
CA ALA A 384 24.79 -10.57 9.19
C ALA A 384 23.72 -11.01 8.18
N ILE A 385 22.93 -10.05 7.70
CA ILE A 385 21.93 -10.30 6.67
C ILE A 385 22.62 -10.72 5.37
N VAL A 386 22.13 -11.81 4.79
CA VAL A 386 22.52 -12.30 3.45
C VAL A 386 21.34 -12.15 2.51
N ASN A 387 21.58 -11.53 1.35
CA ASN A 387 20.60 -11.46 0.29
C ASN A 387 21.11 -12.12 -0.98
N ASP A 388 20.20 -12.81 -1.66
CA ASP A 388 20.44 -13.51 -2.91
C ASP A 388 19.55 -12.90 -4.00
N ILE A 389 20.20 -12.38 -5.04
CA ILE A 389 19.55 -11.87 -6.25
C ILE A 389 19.93 -12.80 -7.39
N ALA A 390 18.98 -13.52 -8.00
CA ALA A 390 19.33 -14.39 -9.11
C ALA A 390 19.76 -13.61 -10.35
N ASN A 391 19.04 -12.52 -10.66
CA ASN A 391 19.36 -11.67 -11.81
C ASN A 391 19.20 -10.20 -11.44
N LEU A 392 20.24 -9.42 -11.74
CA LEU A 392 20.23 -7.97 -11.77
C LEU A 392 20.42 -7.52 -13.21
N ASP A 393 19.33 -7.15 -13.86
CA ASP A 393 19.35 -6.61 -15.21
C ASP A 393 19.48 -5.09 -15.14
N MET A 394 20.37 -4.50 -15.96
CA MET A 394 20.59 -3.07 -16.00
C MET A 394 20.51 -2.57 -17.44
N TYR A 395 19.70 -1.54 -17.69
CA TYR A 395 19.62 -0.93 -19.00
C TYR A 395 20.94 -0.22 -19.35
N ASP A 396 21.33 -0.19 -20.62
CA ASP A 396 22.53 0.51 -21.09
C ASP A 396 22.63 1.95 -20.53
N ALA A 397 23.86 2.39 -20.21
CA ALA A 397 24.16 3.67 -19.55
C ALA A 397 23.53 3.89 -18.16
N SER A 398 22.82 2.92 -17.57
CA SER A 398 22.19 3.08 -16.25
C SER A 398 23.20 2.92 -15.11
N THR A 399 22.88 3.50 -13.97
CA THR A 399 23.68 3.38 -12.74
C THR A 399 22.85 2.77 -11.63
N LEU A 400 23.42 1.78 -10.93
CA LEU A 400 22.89 1.31 -9.64
C LEU A 400 23.87 1.73 -8.55
N ASN A 401 23.40 2.58 -7.65
CA ASN A 401 24.13 2.92 -6.43
C ASN A 401 23.83 1.86 -5.38
N LEU A 402 24.87 1.18 -4.90
CA LEU A 402 24.79 0.05 -3.98
C LEU A 402 25.39 0.42 -2.63
N TRP A 403 24.63 0.24 -1.56
CA TRP A 403 25.09 0.32 -0.17
C TRP A 403 24.86 -1.00 0.53
N LEU A 404 25.93 -1.68 0.94
CA LEU A 404 25.84 -2.98 1.62
C LEU A 404 25.76 -2.86 3.14
N ASN A 405 26.37 -1.84 3.75
CA ASN A 405 26.35 -1.61 5.19
C ASN A 405 26.68 -2.87 6.02
N GLY A 406 27.76 -3.57 5.66
CA GLY A 406 28.19 -4.80 6.32
C GLY A 406 27.32 -6.04 6.04
N THR A 407 26.34 -5.95 5.14
CA THR A 407 25.58 -7.12 4.67
C THR A 407 26.30 -7.86 3.55
N THR A 408 25.94 -9.14 3.39
CA THR A 408 26.38 -9.94 2.24
C THR A 408 25.31 -9.93 1.15
N LEU A 409 25.74 -9.68 -0.08
CA LEU A 409 24.92 -9.77 -1.28
C LEU A 409 25.55 -10.74 -2.27
N ASN A 410 24.81 -11.80 -2.61
CA ASN A 410 25.13 -12.72 -3.67
C ASN A 410 24.25 -12.43 -4.88
N ILE A 411 24.87 -12.27 -6.05
CA ILE A 411 24.17 -12.05 -7.31
C ILE A 411 24.49 -13.21 -8.27
N GLY A 412 23.47 -13.92 -8.74
CA GLY A 412 23.62 -15.01 -9.70
C GLY A 412 24.12 -14.50 -11.06
N ALA A 413 23.52 -13.44 -11.57
CA ALA A 413 23.99 -12.77 -12.78
C ALA A 413 23.71 -11.27 -12.73
N VAL A 414 24.69 -10.47 -13.15
CA VAL A 414 24.49 -9.07 -13.53
C VAL A 414 24.51 -9.02 -15.06
N SER A 415 23.54 -8.39 -15.71
CA SER A 415 23.43 -8.41 -17.18
C SER A 415 23.00 -7.06 -17.75
N GLN A 416 23.61 -6.70 -18.88
CA GLN A 416 23.17 -5.52 -19.63
C GLN A 416 21.93 -5.85 -20.47
N THR A 417 20.98 -4.93 -20.46
CA THR A 417 19.81 -4.91 -21.35
C THR A 417 19.80 -3.61 -22.14
N GLY A 418 19.01 -3.53 -23.21
CA GLY A 418 18.99 -2.39 -24.12
C GLY A 418 19.64 -2.70 -25.46
N SER A 419 19.50 -1.77 -26.39
CA SER A 419 19.92 -1.95 -27.79
C SER A 419 21.25 -1.28 -28.11
N ASP A 420 21.77 -0.43 -27.23
CA ASP A 420 23.02 0.29 -27.46
C ASP A 420 24.18 -0.44 -26.77
N SER A 421 24.94 -1.22 -27.54
CA SER A 421 26.13 -1.89 -27.06
C SER A 421 27.33 -0.94 -26.86
N SER A 422 27.19 0.36 -27.17
CA SER A 422 28.29 1.34 -27.03
C SER A 422 28.34 2.03 -25.67
N SER A 423 27.26 1.94 -24.89
CA SER A 423 27.19 2.44 -23.51
C SER A 423 27.13 1.27 -22.55
N ILE A 424 27.96 1.32 -21.51
CA ILE A 424 27.94 0.33 -20.42
C ILE A 424 27.08 0.83 -19.26
N PHE A 425 26.48 -0.08 -18.52
CA PHE A 425 25.93 0.26 -17.21
C PHE A 425 27.05 0.41 -16.17
N THR A 426 26.71 0.97 -15.01
CA THR A 426 27.66 1.14 -13.89
C THR A 426 27.06 0.65 -12.58
N LEU A 427 27.76 -0.26 -11.90
CA LEU A 427 27.55 -0.59 -10.50
C LEU A 427 28.42 0.33 -9.64
N MET A 428 27.80 1.26 -8.92
CA MET A 428 28.48 2.26 -8.11
C MET A 428 28.45 1.84 -6.64
N LEU A 429 29.60 1.50 -6.09
CA LEU A 429 29.77 1.23 -4.66
C LEU A 429 29.76 2.55 -3.89
N GLN A 430 28.96 2.61 -2.84
CA GLN A 430 28.73 3.83 -2.09
C GLN A 430 29.26 3.77 -0.65
N ASP A 431 29.65 2.59 -0.20
CA ASP A 431 30.23 2.34 1.10
C ASP A 431 31.38 1.33 1.01
N ASP A 432 32.03 1.14 2.15
CA ASP A 432 33.11 0.17 2.32
C ASP A 432 32.56 -1.25 2.24
N VAL A 433 32.98 -1.95 1.19
CA VAL A 433 32.69 -3.34 0.91
C VAL A 433 33.89 -4.18 1.30
N GLU A 434 33.69 -5.04 2.30
CA GLU A 434 34.67 -6.05 2.70
C GLU A 434 34.70 -7.21 1.71
N ARG A 435 35.86 -7.86 1.63
CA ARG A 435 36.03 -9.07 0.81
C ARG A 435 35.05 -10.15 1.27
N GLY A 436 34.25 -10.67 0.33
CA GLY A 436 33.22 -11.68 0.58
C GLY A 436 31.82 -11.12 0.78
N SER A 437 31.67 -9.80 0.95
CA SER A 437 30.36 -9.15 1.14
C SER A 437 29.61 -8.93 -0.18
N LEU A 438 30.31 -8.80 -1.31
CA LEU A 438 29.69 -8.75 -2.63
C LEU A 438 30.24 -9.87 -3.52
N PHE A 439 29.37 -10.79 -3.88
CA PHE A 439 29.67 -11.90 -4.79
C PHE A 439 28.79 -11.83 -6.03
N VAL A 440 29.39 -12.00 -7.21
CA VAL A 440 28.67 -12.07 -8.49
C VAL A 440 29.11 -13.31 -9.25
N GLN A 441 28.20 -14.24 -9.51
CA GLN A 441 28.53 -15.51 -10.18
C GLN A 441 28.78 -15.35 -11.68
N ASP A 442 27.99 -14.53 -12.38
CA ASP A 442 28.20 -14.16 -13.79
C ASP A 442 28.08 -12.64 -13.95
N PHE A 443 29.12 -12.01 -14.49
CA PHE A 443 29.14 -10.56 -14.70
C PHE A 443 29.09 -10.26 -16.20
N ASN A 444 27.88 -10.14 -16.73
CA ASN A 444 27.58 -9.79 -18.12
C ASN A 444 28.25 -10.72 -19.15
N GLY A 445 28.50 -11.99 -18.80
CA GLY A 445 29.21 -12.96 -19.64
C GLY A 445 30.70 -12.63 -19.84
N LEU A 446 31.25 -11.69 -19.09
CA LEU A 446 32.67 -11.33 -19.13
C LEU A 446 33.51 -12.44 -18.49
N THR A 447 34.78 -12.52 -18.89
CA THR A 447 35.68 -13.60 -18.44
C THR A 447 37.01 -13.10 -17.87
N THR A 448 37.29 -11.80 -17.99
CA THR A 448 38.51 -11.17 -17.46
C THR A 448 38.16 -10.18 -16.34
N LEU A 449 39.12 -9.92 -15.44
CA LEU A 449 38.93 -8.98 -14.34
C LEU A 449 38.88 -7.53 -14.86
N GLU A 450 39.77 -7.16 -15.78
CA GLU A 450 39.85 -5.83 -16.40
C GLU A 450 38.53 -5.44 -17.08
N ASP A 451 37.88 -6.38 -17.79
CA ASP A 451 36.59 -6.09 -18.42
C ASP A 451 35.50 -5.83 -17.37
N VAL A 452 35.47 -6.58 -16.27
CA VAL A 452 34.50 -6.40 -15.18
C VAL A 452 34.72 -5.06 -14.47
N GLU A 453 35.98 -4.69 -14.24
CA GLU A 453 36.35 -3.41 -13.62
C GLU A 453 35.77 -2.21 -14.39
N THR A 454 35.59 -2.30 -15.71
CA THR A 454 34.99 -1.20 -16.50
C THR A 454 33.56 -0.85 -16.10
N TYR A 455 32.82 -1.79 -15.51
CA TYR A 455 31.42 -1.60 -15.09
C TYR A 455 31.28 -1.17 -13.63
N ILE A 456 32.39 -1.05 -12.89
CA ILE A 456 32.37 -0.78 -11.46
C ILE A 456 33.00 0.58 -11.17
N SER A 457 32.41 1.31 -10.24
CA SER A 457 32.95 2.57 -9.75
C SER A 457 32.70 2.71 -8.24
N ASN A 458 33.44 3.61 -7.59
CA ASN A 458 33.33 3.87 -6.16
C ASN A 458 33.23 5.39 -5.91
N VAL A 459 32.30 5.80 -5.04
CA VAL A 459 32.08 7.21 -4.67
C VAL A 459 33.23 7.80 -3.86
N SER A 460 33.98 7.01 -3.09
CA SER A 460 35.13 7.52 -2.34
C SER A 460 36.30 7.94 -3.23
N GLY A 461 36.29 7.52 -4.50
CA GLY A 461 37.43 7.68 -5.41
C GLY A 461 38.64 6.84 -5.03
N GLU A 462 38.49 5.93 -4.06
CA GLU A 462 39.50 4.93 -3.70
C GLU A 462 39.49 3.76 -4.68
N ASP A 463 40.63 3.08 -4.75
CA ASP A 463 40.78 1.88 -5.56
C ASP A 463 39.81 0.79 -5.06
N PHE A 464 39.17 0.10 -6.00
CA PHE A 464 38.42 -1.12 -5.74
C PHE A 464 39.18 -2.30 -6.35
N PHE A 465 38.81 -3.50 -5.94
CA PHE A 465 39.41 -4.74 -6.38
C PHE A 465 38.33 -5.68 -6.91
N VAL A 466 38.66 -6.37 -8.01
CA VAL A 466 37.89 -7.49 -8.55
C VAL A 466 38.80 -8.71 -8.56
N GLU A 467 38.33 -9.82 -8.00
CA GLU A 467 39.06 -11.09 -8.02
C GLU A 467 38.16 -12.25 -8.42
N PHE A 468 38.74 -13.31 -8.98
CA PHE A 468 38.03 -14.56 -9.17
C PHE A 468 37.77 -15.22 -7.82
N ALA A 469 36.53 -15.58 -7.53
CA ALA A 469 36.16 -16.19 -6.25
C ALA A 469 36.80 -17.57 -6.02
N ASN A 470 37.11 -18.30 -7.10
CA ASN A 470 37.89 -19.56 -7.04
C ASN A 470 39.42 -19.34 -7.15
N GLY A 471 39.87 -18.09 -7.31
CA GLY A 471 41.27 -17.69 -7.47
C GLY A 471 41.89 -18.00 -8.84
N ILE A 472 41.13 -18.50 -9.81
CA ILE A 472 41.65 -19.03 -11.08
C ILE A 472 40.91 -18.49 -12.31
N SER A 473 39.58 -18.52 -12.33
CA SER A 473 38.76 -18.24 -13.53
C SER A 473 37.37 -17.70 -13.20
N ALA A 474 36.74 -17.12 -14.21
CA ALA A 474 35.38 -16.58 -14.16
C ALA A 474 34.30 -17.63 -13.81
N ASP A 475 34.56 -18.93 -14.01
CA ASP A 475 33.59 -19.99 -13.68
C ASP A 475 33.22 -20.03 -12.19
N GLY A 476 34.11 -19.52 -11.33
CA GLY A 476 33.86 -19.40 -9.90
C GLY A 476 33.07 -18.15 -9.50
N GLY A 477 32.87 -17.21 -10.42
CA GLY A 477 32.36 -15.87 -10.13
C GLY A 477 33.44 -14.91 -9.62
N TYR A 478 32.97 -13.77 -9.12
CA TYR A 478 33.77 -12.60 -8.78
C TYR A 478 33.47 -12.12 -7.36
N TYR A 479 34.51 -11.76 -6.61
CA TYR A 479 34.38 -10.90 -5.44
C TYR A 479 34.75 -9.47 -5.81
N ILE A 480 33.95 -8.52 -5.34
CA ILE A 480 34.12 -7.09 -5.56
C ILE A 480 34.22 -6.42 -4.18
N TYR A 481 35.27 -5.64 -3.93
CA TYR A 481 35.49 -5.02 -2.62
C TYR A 481 36.41 -3.78 -2.72
N ASN A 482 36.37 -2.89 -1.74
CA ASN A 482 37.25 -1.71 -1.66
C ASN A 482 37.91 -1.52 -0.28
N VAL A 483 37.59 -2.36 0.70
CA VAL A 483 38.33 -2.38 1.97
C VAL A 483 39.61 -3.18 1.78
N ALA A 484 40.75 -2.52 1.98
CA ALA A 484 42.05 -3.17 1.95
C ALA A 484 42.16 -4.23 3.05
N VAL A 485 42.49 -5.46 2.68
CA VAL A 485 42.96 -6.48 3.63
C VAL A 485 44.31 -6.00 4.15
N PRO A 486 44.56 -5.92 5.48
CA PRO A 486 45.83 -5.44 5.99
C PRO A 486 46.96 -6.26 5.40
N GLU A 487 47.99 -5.58 4.89
CA GLU A 487 49.09 -6.26 4.21
C GLU A 487 49.80 -7.22 5.19
N PRO A 488 50.46 -8.29 4.71
CA PRO A 488 51.25 -9.17 5.58
C PRO A 488 52.27 -8.42 6.45
N ALA A 489 52.78 -7.27 5.99
CA ALA A 489 53.65 -6.40 6.75
C ALA A 489 52.94 -5.69 7.92
N GLU A 490 51.69 -5.31 7.76
CA GLU A 490 50.87 -4.71 8.82
C GLU A 490 50.51 -5.76 9.87
N TRP A 491 50.14 -6.97 9.45
CA TRP A 491 50.00 -8.11 10.36
C TRP A 491 51.30 -8.42 11.11
N ALA A 492 52.43 -8.42 10.42
CA ALA A 492 53.75 -8.63 11.04
C ALA A 492 54.09 -7.52 12.06
N MET A 493 53.70 -6.27 11.78
CA MET A 493 53.87 -5.14 12.70
C MET A 493 53.00 -5.30 13.96
N ILE A 494 51.73 -5.68 13.79
CA ILE A 494 50.78 -5.93 14.89
C ILE A 494 51.31 -7.07 15.77
N PHE A 495 51.67 -8.21 15.17
CA PHE A 495 52.24 -9.34 15.91
C PHE A 495 53.60 -9.00 16.53
N GLY A 496 54.42 -8.20 15.86
CA GLY A 496 55.69 -7.70 16.39
C GLY A 496 55.50 -6.81 17.62
N ALA A 497 54.53 -5.89 17.60
CA ALA A 497 54.20 -5.02 18.72
C ALA A 497 53.65 -5.80 19.94
N ILE A 498 52.81 -6.81 19.69
CA ILE A 498 52.31 -7.72 20.73
C ILE A 498 53.48 -8.50 21.35
N ALA A 499 54.38 -9.06 20.52
CA ALA A 499 55.55 -9.78 20.99
C ALA A 499 56.47 -8.91 21.86
N LEU A 500 56.75 -7.66 21.44
CA LEU A 500 57.51 -6.69 22.22
C LEU A 500 56.84 -6.37 23.56
N SER A 501 55.52 -6.23 23.59
CA SER A 501 54.75 -5.97 24.81
C SER A 501 54.84 -7.14 25.80
N PHE A 502 54.77 -8.39 25.32
CA PHE A 502 54.98 -9.58 26.15
C PHE A 502 56.41 -9.66 26.70
N VAL A 503 57.42 -9.36 25.88
CA VAL A 503 58.82 -9.33 26.31
C VAL A 503 59.05 -8.25 27.37
N ALA A 504 58.48 -7.06 27.19
CA ALA A 504 58.56 -5.98 28.17
C ALA A 504 57.85 -6.33 29.49
N TYR A 505 56.68 -6.98 29.43
CA TYR A 505 55.97 -7.46 30.62
C TYR A 505 56.76 -8.52 31.38
N ARG A 506 57.35 -9.50 30.68
CA ARG A 506 58.19 -10.55 31.29
C ARG A 506 59.46 -9.99 31.93
N ARG A 507 60.02 -8.89 31.42
CA ARG A 507 61.18 -8.20 32.02
C ARG A 507 60.84 -7.38 33.27
N ARG A 508 59.57 -7.02 33.48
CA ARG A 508 59.09 -6.27 34.64
C ARG A 508 58.58 -7.16 35.78
N LYS A 509 58.25 -8.42 35.50
CA LYS A 509 58.16 -9.49 36.50
C LYS A 509 59.54 -10.04 36.80
#